data_AF-A0A2V5JMS1-F1
#
_entry.id   AF-A0A2V5JMS1-F1
#
_cell.length_a   1.000
_cell.length_b   1.000
_cell.length_c   1.000
_cell.angle_alpha   90.00
_cell.angle_beta   90.00
_cell.angle_gamma   90.00
#
_symmetry.space_group_name_H-M   'P 1'
#
loop_
_entity.id
_entity.type
_entity.pdbx_description
1 polymer ?
#
loop_
_entity_poly.entity_id
_entity_poly.type
_entity_poly.pdbx_seq_one_letter_code
_entity_poly.pdbx_strand_id
1 'polypeptide(L)'
;MLLVPALTLWVMTIVRLTAVVDPRRAHLFRATIFAAAACTLHIAPVYYAADPVLGGHNTVGLVLLLFLLTGFWQFRAAILLAVFADNVRRRHRLALGNAAMTAAGIAVTAGFLVSHTDRTDQNLPFTYGDQFGMQIFLWTGSLFVLWVCVNIISICRHQIPSLHAVTFRLGFRLIGLGSAAFCLMLTDRLVSGVVVAEHDRSSSLIDFLDTFSGVAETTAVVLIGIGVVLPRLGGPIKLLRRDLQARRLLLEIHATWRQATKGTHDVVLKPREISLLDFLRVQPVRRLHRRVIEVRDCEFKRPERPLGPKSLALVGRIEAALIGR
;
A
#
# COMPACT_ATOMS: atom_id res chain seq x y z
N MET A 1 15.00 -13.27 9.28
CA MET A 1 14.70 -11.97 8.64
C MET A 1 13.21 -11.77 8.26
N LEU A 2 12.33 -12.77 8.38
CA LEU A 2 10.93 -12.73 7.94
C LEU A 2 9.94 -11.98 8.87
N LEU A 3 10.39 -11.59 10.07
CA LEU A 3 9.60 -10.83 11.05
C LEU A 3 9.15 -9.47 10.49
N VAL A 4 10.03 -8.77 9.77
CA VAL A 4 9.73 -7.45 9.20
C VAL A 4 8.63 -7.52 8.13
N PRO A 5 8.69 -8.43 7.14
CA PRO A 5 7.59 -8.68 6.20
C PRO A 5 6.26 -8.99 6.90
N ALA A 6 6.28 -9.92 7.87
CA ALA A 6 5.07 -10.33 8.58
C ALA A 6 4.44 -9.16 9.33
N LEU A 7 5.22 -8.41 10.11
CA LEU A 7 4.74 -7.22 10.83
C LEU A 7 4.20 -6.15 9.88
N THR A 8 4.90 -5.92 8.77
CA THR A 8 4.47 -4.94 7.74
C THR A 8 3.10 -5.32 7.18
N LEU A 9 2.91 -6.60 6.82
CA LEU A 9 1.65 -7.10 6.25
C LEU A 9 0.52 -7.12 7.28
N TRP A 10 0.80 -7.41 8.55
CA TRP A 10 -0.19 -7.32 9.63
C TRP A 10 -0.62 -5.88 9.90
N VAL A 11 0.33 -4.94 9.98
CA VAL A 11 0.01 -3.50 10.10
C VAL A 11 -0.84 -3.04 8.91
N MET A 12 -0.49 -3.43 7.69
CA MET A 12 -1.30 -3.13 6.51
C MET A 12 -2.70 -3.70 6.60
N THR A 13 -2.85 -4.92 7.11
CA THR A 13 -4.13 -5.59 7.29
C THR A 13 -5.01 -4.82 8.29
N ILE A 14 -4.45 -4.42 9.44
CA ILE A 14 -5.14 -3.64 10.46
C ILE A 14 -5.59 -2.28 9.91
N VAL A 15 -4.69 -1.55 9.25
CA VAL A 15 -5.00 -0.26 8.59
C VAL A 15 -6.11 -0.41 7.53
N ARG A 16 -6.28 -1.62 6.99
CA ARG A 16 -7.27 -1.96 5.95
C ARG A 16 -8.55 -2.57 6.49
N LEU A 17 -8.69 -2.76 7.80
CA LEU A 17 -9.90 -3.36 8.38
C LEU A 17 -11.18 -2.60 8.00
N THR A 18 -11.11 -1.27 7.92
CA THR A 18 -12.24 -0.42 7.48
C THR A 18 -12.65 -0.66 6.02
N ALA A 19 -11.78 -1.29 5.22
CA ALA A 19 -12.05 -1.63 3.83
C ALA A 19 -12.77 -2.96 3.64
N VAL A 20 -13.01 -3.73 4.71
CA VAL A 20 -13.80 -4.97 4.69
C VAL A 20 -15.23 -4.71 4.21
N VAL A 21 -15.78 -3.55 4.57
CA VAL A 21 -17.17 -3.18 4.28
C VAL A 21 -17.38 -2.79 2.80
N ASP A 22 -16.32 -2.43 2.07
CA ASP A 22 -16.41 -2.04 0.66
C ASP A 22 -16.02 -3.22 -0.26
N PRO A 23 -16.96 -3.81 -1.03
CA PRO A 23 -16.68 -4.95 -1.91
C PRO A 23 -15.57 -4.68 -2.93
N ARG A 24 -15.39 -3.43 -3.36
CA ARG A 24 -14.35 -3.04 -4.32
C ARG A 24 -12.96 -3.05 -3.69
N ARG A 25 -12.88 -2.90 -2.37
CA ARG A 25 -11.62 -2.86 -1.61
C ARG A 25 -11.32 -4.16 -0.88
N ALA A 26 -12.29 -5.06 -0.78
CA ALA A 26 -12.19 -6.36 -0.14
C ALA A 26 -11.07 -7.23 -0.72
N HIS A 27 -10.84 -7.20 -2.04
CA HIS A 27 -9.75 -7.97 -2.68
C HIS A 27 -8.37 -7.64 -2.12
N LEU A 28 -8.08 -6.34 -1.94
CA LEU A 28 -6.78 -5.91 -1.44
C LEU A 28 -6.60 -6.22 0.04
N PHE A 29 -7.68 -6.23 0.82
CA PHE A 29 -7.65 -6.67 2.23
C PHE A 29 -7.45 -8.18 2.36
N ARG A 30 -8.15 -8.98 1.55
CA ARG A 30 -7.96 -10.44 1.48
C ARG A 30 -6.52 -10.77 1.09
N ALA A 31 -5.97 -10.06 0.10
CA ALA A 31 -4.59 -10.22 -0.32
C ALA A 31 -3.60 -10.02 0.84
N THR A 32 -3.78 -8.95 1.64
CA THR A 32 -2.89 -8.67 2.78
C THR A 32 -3.05 -9.68 3.90
N ILE A 33 -4.26 -10.19 4.18
CA ILE A 33 -4.45 -11.26 5.18
C ILE A 33 -3.72 -12.53 4.75
N PHE A 34 -3.96 -13.00 3.52
CA PHE A 34 -3.36 -14.23 3.05
C PHE A 34 -1.82 -14.13 2.99
N ALA A 35 -1.30 -13.00 2.54
CA ALA A 35 0.14 -12.73 2.57
C ALA A 35 0.69 -12.68 4.01
N ALA A 36 0.01 -11.98 4.93
CA ALA A 36 0.43 -11.91 6.34
C ALA A 36 0.44 -13.30 6.99
N ALA A 37 -0.59 -14.11 6.75
CA ALA A 37 -0.69 -15.47 7.24
C ALA A 37 0.42 -16.36 6.66
N ALA A 38 0.68 -16.29 5.34
CA ALA A 38 1.77 -17.02 4.70
C ALA A 38 3.14 -16.62 5.28
N CYS A 39 3.44 -15.33 5.42
CA CYS A 39 4.69 -14.87 6.02
C CYS A 39 4.83 -15.26 7.49
N THR A 40 3.72 -15.31 8.24
CA THR A 40 3.72 -15.75 9.65
C THR A 40 4.01 -17.25 9.76
N LEU A 41 3.38 -18.07 8.90
CA LEU A 41 3.65 -19.51 8.83
C LEU A 41 5.08 -19.80 8.31
N HIS A 42 5.69 -18.88 7.55
CA HIS A 42 7.08 -19.02 7.11
C HIS A 42 8.12 -18.72 8.20
N ILE A 43 7.72 -18.28 9.39
CA ILE A 43 8.65 -18.10 10.52
C ILE A 43 8.93 -19.47 11.13
N ALA A 44 10.19 -19.92 11.15
CA ALA A 44 10.54 -21.30 11.54
C ALA A 44 9.91 -21.75 12.88
N PRO A 45 10.00 -20.97 13.97
CA PRO A 45 9.30 -21.31 15.22
C PRO A 45 7.79 -21.56 15.06
N VAL A 46 7.11 -20.77 14.21
CA VAL A 46 5.68 -20.92 13.94
C VAL A 46 5.42 -22.13 13.05
N TYR A 47 6.26 -22.34 12.02
CA TYR A 47 6.16 -23.48 11.12
C TYR A 47 6.23 -24.81 11.88
N TYR A 48 7.29 -24.99 12.69
CA TYR A 48 7.50 -26.22 13.46
C TYR A 48 6.49 -26.41 14.59
N ALA A 49 5.89 -25.33 15.11
CA ALA A 49 4.82 -25.44 16.09
C ALA A 49 3.45 -25.78 15.47
N ALA A 50 3.18 -25.26 14.27
CA ALA A 50 1.90 -25.46 13.58
C ALA A 50 1.81 -26.81 12.87
N ASP A 51 2.92 -27.35 12.36
CA ASP A 51 2.89 -28.57 11.55
C ASP A 51 2.39 -29.81 12.31
N PRO A 52 2.81 -30.08 13.56
CA PRO A 52 2.27 -31.19 14.33
C PRO A 52 0.76 -31.09 14.55
N VAL A 53 0.21 -29.87 14.70
CA VAL A 53 -1.22 -29.63 14.88
C VAL A 53 -2.02 -29.97 13.61
N LEU A 54 -1.39 -29.81 12.43
CA LEU A 54 -2.00 -30.12 11.14
C LEU A 54 -1.68 -31.54 10.64
N GLY A 55 -0.96 -32.34 11.43
CA GLY A 55 -0.71 -33.76 11.16
C GLY A 55 0.76 -34.15 11.07
N GLY A 56 1.71 -33.20 11.08
CA GLY A 56 3.16 -33.46 11.18
C GLY A 56 3.86 -33.90 9.89
N HIS A 57 3.20 -33.74 8.73
CA HIS A 57 3.70 -34.17 7.43
C HIS A 57 3.93 -32.97 6.48
N ASN A 58 4.52 -31.86 6.96
CA ASN A 58 4.70 -30.62 6.18
C ASN A 58 3.43 -30.03 5.57
N THR A 59 2.28 -30.36 6.13
CA THR A 59 0.98 -29.79 5.75
C THR A 59 0.96 -28.27 5.84
N VAL A 60 1.75 -27.67 6.75
CA VAL A 60 1.93 -26.21 6.82
C VAL A 60 2.52 -25.66 5.52
N GLY A 61 3.44 -26.38 4.87
CA GLY A 61 4.02 -25.99 3.59
C GLY A 61 2.97 -25.85 2.49
N LEU A 62 2.04 -26.82 2.40
CA LEU A 62 0.91 -26.74 1.48
C LEU A 62 0.00 -25.55 1.79
N VAL A 63 -0.39 -25.37 3.05
CA VAL A 63 -1.25 -24.25 3.49
C VAL A 63 -0.58 -22.90 3.17
N LEU A 64 0.71 -22.77 3.45
CA LEU A 64 1.51 -21.59 3.16
C LEU A 64 1.47 -21.27 1.67
N LEU A 65 1.74 -22.25 0.81
CA LEU A 65 1.75 -22.03 -0.64
C LEU A 65 0.36 -21.66 -1.16
N LEU A 66 -0.71 -22.32 -0.69
CA LEU A 66 -2.09 -21.97 -1.05
C LEU A 66 -2.46 -20.54 -0.61
N PHE A 67 -2.04 -20.11 0.57
CA PHE A 67 -2.19 -18.73 1.03
C PHE A 67 -1.40 -17.76 0.16
N LEU A 68 -0.17 -18.11 -0.23
CA LEU A 68 0.63 -17.29 -1.12
C LEU A 68 -0.05 -17.10 -2.49
N LEU A 69 -0.46 -18.20 -3.12
CA LEU A 69 -1.18 -18.20 -4.39
C LEU A 69 -2.44 -17.35 -4.31
N THR A 70 -3.25 -17.55 -3.26
CA THR A 70 -4.48 -16.80 -3.05
C THR A 70 -4.19 -15.31 -2.80
N GLY A 71 -3.17 -14.99 -2.02
CA GLY A 71 -2.74 -13.63 -1.73
C GLY A 71 -2.34 -12.87 -2.99
N PHE A 72 -1.47 -13.46 -3.81
CA PHE A 72 -1.03 -12.89 -5.08
C PHE A 72 -2.19 -12.78 -6.09
N TRP A 73 -3.08 -13.77 -6.14
CA TRP A 73 -4.28 -13.73 -6.97
C TRP A 73 -5.17 -12.54 -6.60
N GLN A 74 -5.51 -12.41 -5.31
CA GLN A 74 -6.34 -11.32 -4.80
C GLN A 74 -5.67 -9.96 -5.02
N PHE A 75 -4.34 -9.89 -4.90
CA PHE A 75 -3.57 -8.69 -5.16
C PHE A 75 -3.66 -8.26 -6.64
N ARG A 76 -3.47 -9.21 -7.57
CA ARG A 76 -3.66 -8.98 -9.00
C ARG A 76 -5.08 -8.52 -9.31
N ALA A 77 -6.09 -9.17 -8.75
CA ALA A 77 -7.49 -8.80 -8.93
C ALA A 77 -7.77 -7.36 -8.45
N ALA A 78 -7.20 -6.97 -7.31
CA ALA A 78 -7.31 -5.60 -6.79
C ALA A 78 -6.68 -4.57 -7.74
N ILE A 79 -5.52 -4.86 -8.33
CA ILE A 79 -4.86 -3.99 -9.31
C ILE A 79 -5.70 -3.86 -10.58
N LEU A 80 -6.23 -4.98 -11.09
CA LEU A 80 -7.11 -4.96 -12.26
C LEU A 80 -8.38 -4.12 -12.02
N LEU A 81 -8.98 -4.24 -10.83
CA LEU A 81 -10.15 -3.45 -10.43
C LEU A 81 -9.83 -1.96 -10.27
N ALA A 82 -8.61 -1.62 -9.85
CA ALA A 82 -8.17 -0.24 -9.70
C ALA A 82 -7.83 0.44 -11.04
N VAL A 83 -7.39 -0.33 -12.03
CA VAL A 83 -6.90 0.19 -13.32
C VAL A 83 -7.97 0.18 -14.41
N PHE A 84 -8.74 -0.89 -14.55
CA PHE A 84 -9.64 -1.07 -15.68
C PHE A 84 -11.07 -0.62 -15.37
N ALA A 85 -11.49 0.47 -16.03
CA ALA A 85 -12.87 0.95 -16.01
C ALA A 85 -13.82 0.07 -16.85
N ASP A 86 -13.33 -0.52 -17.94
CA ASP A 86 -14.11 -1.40 -18.81
C ASP A 86 -14.48 -2.71 -18.09
N ASN A 87 -15.78 -2.90 -17.87
CA ASN A 87 -16.33 -4.02 -17.14
C ASN A 87 -16.18 -5.36 -17.90
N VAL A 88 -16.23 -5.37 -19.24
CA VAL A 88 -16.21 -6.61 -20.03
C VAL A 88 -14.80 -7.20 -20.07
N ARG A 89 -13.81 -6.40 -20.47
CA ARG A 89 -12.39 -6.80 -20.47
C ARG A 89 -11.93 -7.18 -19.06
N ARG A 90 -12.40 -6.46 -18.03
CA ARG A 90 -12.09 -6.77 -16.63
C ARG A 90 -12.66 -8.12 -16.20
N ARG A 91 -13.93 -8.41 -16.49
CA ARG A 91 -14.56 -9.70 -16.17
C ARG A 91 -13.82 -10.86 -16.83
N HIS A 92 -13.47 -10.74 -18.11
CA HIS A 92 -12.73 -11.78 -18.83
C HIS A 92 -11.34 -12.04 -18.21
N ARG A 93 -10.58 -10.99 -17.90
CA ARG A 93 -9.25 -11.11 -17.26
C ARG A 93 -9.30 -11.67 -15.83
N LEU A 94 -10.38 -11.40 -15.10
CA LEU A 94 -10.63 -11.97 -13.79
C LEU A 94 -11.03 -13.46 -13.90
N ALA A 95 -11.89 -13.81 -14.86
CA ALA A 95 -12.30 -15.20 -15.10
C ALA A 95 -11.10 -16.08 -15.51
N LEU A 96 -10.29 -15.63 -16.47
CA LEU A 96 -9.06 -16.33 -16.87
C LEU A 96 -8.11 -16.55 -15.69
N GLY A 97 -7.96 -15.54 -14.85
CA GLY A 97 -7.05 -15.67 -13.72
C GLY A 97 -7.63 -16.48 -12.55
N ASN A 98 -8.95 -16.50 -12.36
CA ASN A 98 -9.62 -17.43 -11.44
C ASN A 98 -9.40 -18.88 -11.93
N ALA A 99 -9.52 -19.13 -13.23
CA ALA A 99 -9.24 -20.44 -13.82
C ALA A 99 -7.77 -20.83 -13.60
N ALA A 100 -6.82 -19.92 -13.87
CA ALA A 100 -5.40 -20.15 -13.64
C ALA A 100 -5.08 -20.43 -12.16
N MET A 101 -5.67 -19.66 -11.23
CA MET A 101 -5.53 -19.87 -9.78
C MET A 101 -6.07 -21.23 -9.35
N THR A 102 -7.24 -21.62 -9.88
CA THR A 102 -7.87 -22.90 -9.57
C THR A 102 -7.02 -24.05 -10.09
N ALA A 103 -6.56 -23.97 -11.34
CA ALA A 103 -5.67 -24.96 -11.95
C ALA A 103 -4.35 -25.08 -11.17
N ALA A 104 -3.71 -23.96 -10.83
CA ALA A 104 -2.49 -23.95 -10.03
C ALA A 104 -2.71 -24.54 -8.63
N GLY A 105 -3.81 -24.19 -7.95
CA GLY A 105 -4.16 -24.74 -6.65
C GLY A 105 -4.40 -26.25 -6.68
N ILE A 106 -5.09 -26.75 -7.71
CA ILE A 106 -5.30 -28.20 -7.92
C ILE A 106 -3.96 -28.90 -8.15
N ALA A 107 -3.14 -28.39 -9.08
CA ALA A 107 -1.85 -29.00 -9.41
C ALA A 107 -0.87 -28.99 -8.23
N VAL A 108 -0.82 -27.91 -7.45
CA VAL A 108 -0.02 -27.82 -6.21
C VAL A 108 -0.53 -28.82 -5.17
N THR A 109 -1.84 -28.89 -4.95
CA THR A 109 -2.40 -29.82 -3.97
C THR A 109 -2.16 -31.28 -4.39
N ALA A 110 -2.38 -31.60 -5.65
CA ALA A 110 -2.13 -32.94 -6.19
C ALA A 110 -0.63 -33.31 -6.11
N GLY A 111 0.26 -32.38 -6.48
CA GLY A 111 1.71 -32.58 -6.37
C GLY A 111 2.14 -32.86 -4.93
N PHE A 112 1.60 -32.13 -3.96
CA PHE A 112 1.84 -32.37 -2.54
C PHE A 112 1.35 -33.75 -2.07
N LEU A 113 0.11 -34.12 -2.43
CA LEU A 113 -0.49 -35.40 -2.01
C LEU A 113 0.20 -36.63 -2.61
N VAL A 114 0.82 -36.49 -3.79
CA VAL A 114 1.63 -37.54 -4.43
C VAL A 114 3.03 -37.63 -3.80
N SER A 115 3.47 -36.59 -3.10
CA SER A 115 4.77 -36.54 -2.45
C SER A 115 4.77 -37.17 -1.06
N HIS A 116 5.86 -37.86 -0.74
CA HIS A 116 6.08 -38.48 0.56
C HIS A 116 6.84 -37.50 1.45
N THR A 117 6.15 -36.91 2.42
CA THR A 117 6.67 -35.86 3.32
C THR A 117 6.69 -36.35 4.76
N ASP A 118 7.61 -37.26 5.05
CA ASP A 118 7.63 -38.01 6.31
C ASP A 118 8.16 -37.22 7.52
N ARG A 119 8.82 -36.08 7.29
CA ARG A 119 9.41 -35.24 8.35
C ARG A 119 9.14 -33.76 8.11
N THR A 120 8.73 -33.05 9.16
CA THR A 120 8.62 -31.59 9.14
C THR A 120 9.95 -30.94 8.80
N ASP A 121 10.02 -30.28 7.64
CA ASP A 121 11.14 -29.50 7.19
C ASP A 121 10.64 -28.29 6.40
N GLN A 122 11.08 -27.10 6.80
CA GLN A 122 10.71 -25.86 6.14
C GLN A 122 11.37 -25.73 4.75
N ASN A 123 12.52 -26.37 4.53
CA ASN A 123 13.26 -26.29 3.28
C ASN A 123 12.82 -27.38 2.28
N LEU A 124 11.53 -27.39 1.96
CA LEU A 124 10.90 -28.35 1.03
C LEU A 124 11.65 -28.54 -0.31
N PRO A 125 12.14 -27.49 -0.99
CA PRO A 125 12.89 -27.64 -2.23
C PRO A 125 14.18 -28.44 -2.07
N PHE A 126 14.82 -28.34 -0.91
CA PHE A 126 16.08 -29.00 -0.65
C PHE A 126 15.86 -30.46 -0.24
N THR A 127 14.89 -30.71 0.64
CA THR A 127 14.71 -32.03 1.28
C THR A 127 13.88 -32.99 0.43
N TYR A 128 12.96 -32.47 -0.38
CA TYR A 128 12.02 -33.28 -1.17
C TYR A 128 12.06 -32.96 -2.66
N GLY A 129 13.01 -32.13 -3.11
CA GLY A 129 13.10 -31.65 -4.50
C GLY A 129 13.28 -32.75 -5.55
N ASP A 130 13.78 -33.92 -5.18
CA ASP A 130 13.97 -35.06 -6.07
C ASP A 130 12.65 -35.79 -6.39
N GLN A 131 11.60 -35.57 -5.60
CA GLN A 131 10.30 -36.19 -5.82
C GLN A 131 9.52 -35.44 -6.90
N PHE A 132 8.99 -36.18 -7.88
CA PHE A 132 8.21 -35.61 -8.96
C PHE A 132 6.99 -34.80 -8.48
N GLY A 133 6.29 -35.29 -7.44
CA GLY A 133 5.16 -34.56 -6.83
C GLY A 133 5.57 -33.20 -6.27
N MET A 134 6.71 -33.14 -5.58
CA MET A 134 7.26 -31.93 -4.99
C MET A 134 7.75 -30.96 -6.06
N GLN A 135 8.31 -31.46 -7.16
CA GLN A 135 8.67 -30.63 -8.31
C GLN A 135 7.43 -29.95 -8.88
N ILE A 136 6.34 -30.69 -9.11
CA ILE A 136 5.06 -30.10 -9.57
C ILE A 136 4.59 -29.03 -8.57
N PHE A 137 4.63 -29.33 -7.26
CA PHE A 137 4.24 -28.40 -6.19
C PHE A 137 5.03 -27.08 -6.25
N LEU A 138 6.36 -27.15 -6.30
CA LEU A 138 7.25 -25.99 -6.27
C LEU A 138 7.24 -25.21 -7.59
N TRP A 139 7.34 -25.89 -8.73
CA TRP A 139 7.36 -25.26 -10.05
C TRP A 139 6.03 -24.59 -10.36
N THR A 140 4.90 -25.27 -10.13
CA THR A 140 3.58 -24.70 -10.40
C THR A 140 3.34 -23.47 -9.52
N GLY A 141 3.67 -23.56 -8.23
CA GLY A 141 3.55 -22.44 -7.30
C GLY A 141 4.39 -21.24 -7.74
N SER A 142 5.65 -21.49 -8.07
CA SER A 142 6.59 -20.44 -8.47
C SER A 142 6.21 -19.81 -9.81
N LEU A 143 5.86 -20.61 -10.82
CA LEU A 143 5.44 -20.12 -12.13
C LEU A 143 4.17 -19.28 -12.03
N PHE A 144 3.20 -19.69 -11.21
CA PHE A 144 1.99 -18.89 -11.00
C PHE A 144 2.31 -17.52 -10.38
N VAL A 145 3.10 -17.49 -9.31
CA VAL A 145 3.47 -16.23 -8.65
C VAL A 145 4.29 -15.34 -9.60
N LEU A 146 5.23 -15.92 -10.34
CA LEU A 146 6.02 -15.21 -11.35
C LEU A 146 5.12 -14.60 -12.43
N TRP A 147 4.19 -15.38 -12.97
CA TRP A 147 3.21 -14.91 -13.95
C TRP A 147 2.38 -13.74 -13.41
N VAL A 148 1.90 -13.83 -12.17
CA VAL A 148 1.17 -12.73 -11.51
C VAL A 148 2.04 -11.48 -11.42
N CYS A 149 3.28 -11.59 -10.93
CA CYS A 149 4.19 -10.45 -10.77
C CYS A 149 4.53 -9.80 -12.12
N VAL A 150 4.84 -10.57 -13.15
CA VAL A 150 5.08 -10.07 -14.52
C VAL A 150 3.84 -9.35 -15.05
N ASN A 151 2.65 -9.90 -14.81
CA ASN A 151 1.40 -9.25 -15.22
C ASN A 151 1.19 -7.91 -14.51
N ILE A 152 1.47 -7.83 -13.22
CA ILE A 152 1.41 -6.59 -12.43
C ILE A 152 2.41 -5.55 -12.97
N ILE A 153 3.65 -5.95 -13.22
CA ILE A 153 4.69 -5.07 -13.79
C ILE A 153 4.22 -4.51 -15.14
N SER A 154 3.69 -5.37 -16.01
CA SER A 154 3.16 -4.97 -17.32
C SER A 154 2.01 -3.96 -17.19
N ILE A 155 1.04 -4.24 -16.31
CA ILE A 155 -0.09 -3.33 -16.04
C ILE A 155 0.42 -1.98 -15.50
N CYS A 156 1.33 -2.00 -14.53
CA CYS A 156 1.93 -0.80 -13.99
C CYS A 156 2.62 0.01 -15.10
N ARG A 157 3.49 -0.61 -15.92
CA ARG A 157 4.23 0.09 -16.98
C ARG A 157 3.30 0.74 -18.02
N HIS A 158 2.26 0.03 -18.47
CA HIS A 158 1.35 0.55 -19.48
C HIS A 158 0.36 1.59 -18.94
N GLN A 159 -0.10 1.47 -17.69
CA GLN A 159 -1.14 2.35 -17.15
C GLN A 159 -0.61 3.54 -16.34
N ILE A 160 0.62 3.51 -15.81
CA ILE A 160 1.21 4.66 -15.08
C ILE A 160 1.08 6.00 -15.85
N PRO A 161 1.29 6.07 -17.18
CA PRO A 161 1.17 7.33 -17.92
C PRO A 161 -0.23 7.94 -17.92
N SER A 162 -1.30 7.12 -17.86
CA SER A 162 -2.69 7.60 -17.94
C SER A 162 -3.26 8.08 -16.60
N LEU A 163 -2.49 7.98 -15.52
CA LEU A 163 -2.93 8.33 -14.17
C LEU A 163 -2.64 9.81 -13.86
N HIS A 164 -3.69 10.61 -13.64
CA HIS A 164 -3.57 12.05 -13.38
C HIS A 164 -2.94 12.40 -12.02
N ALA A 165 -3.09 11.54 -11.00
CA ALA A 165 -2.60 11.83 -9.64
C ALA A 165 -1.16 11.35 -9.42
N VAL A 166 -0.27 12.27 -9.02
CA VAL A 166 1.15 11.98 -8.72
C VAL A 166 1.30 10.89 -7.65
N THR A 167 0.49 10.92 -6.59
CA THR A 167 0.53 9.92 -5.51
C THR A 167 0.15 8.53 -6.00
N PHE A 168 -0.77 8.45 -6.96
CA PHE A 168 -1.19 7.18 -7.56
C PHE A 168 -0.08 6.65 -8.49
N ARG A 169 0.53 7.52 -9.30
CA ARG A 169 1.69 7.15 -10.13
C ARG A 169 2.85 6.62 -9.29
N LEU A 170 3.19 7.30 -8.19
CA LEU A 170 4.28 6.86 -7.31
C LEU A 170 3.94 5.53 -6.63
N GLY A 171 2.69 5.35 -6.18
CA GLY A 171 2.22 4.09 -5.61
C GLY A 171 2.36 2.90 -6.58
N PHE A 172 1.93 3.09 -7.83
CA PHE A 172 2.05 2.05 -8.87
C PHE A 172 3.50 1.77 -9.30
N ARG A 173 4.37 2.78 -9.26
CA ARG A 173 5.82 2.58 -9.48
C ARG A 173 6.44 1.74 -8.38
N LEU A 174 6.13 2.02 -7.12
CA LEU A 174 6.63 1.25 -5.99
C LEU A 174 6.11 -0.19 -6.01
N ILE A 175 4.83 -0.40 -6.34
CA ILE A 175 4.27 -1.75 -6.55
C ILE A 175 5.01 -2.47 -7.68
N GLY A 176 5.22 -1.83 -8.83
CA GLY A 176 5.94 -2.42 -9.96
C GLY A 176 7.39 -2.77 -9.62
N LEU A 177 8.11 -1.90 -8.91
CA LEU A 177 9.46 -2.15 -8.43
C LEU A 177 9.52 -3.30 -7.42
N GLY A 178 8.59 -3.33 -6.47
CA GLY A 178 8.52 -4.42 -5.50
C GLY A 178 8.14 -5.76 -6.15
N SER A 179 7.24 -5.78 -7.12
CA SER A 179 6.96 -6.99 -7.91
C SER A 179 8.16 -7.44 -8.75
N ALA A 180 8.97 -6.51 -9.27
CA ALA A 180 10.20 -6.85 -9.99
C ALA A 180 11.26 -7.45 -9.04
N ALA A 181 11.43 -6.86 -7.85
CA ALA A 181 12.30 -7.42 -6.80
C ALA A 181 11.84 -8.83 -6.38
N PHE A 182 10.53 -9.05 -6.26
CA PHE A 182 9.98 -10.37 -5.97
C PHE A 182 10.22 -11.38 -7.09
N CYS A 183 10.09 -10.98 -8.36
CA CYS A 183 10.47 -11.84 -9.49
C CYS A 183 11.94 -12.22 -9.43
N LEU A 184 12.83 -11.26 -9.16
CA LEU A 184 14.27 -11.52 -9.05
C LEU A 184 14.56 -12.54 -7.95
N MET A 185 13.99 -12.34 -6.76
CA MET A 185 14.11 -13.29 -5.64
C MET A 185 13.59 -14.68 -6.01
N LEU A 186 12.46 -14.78 -6.71
CA LEU A 186 11.88 -16.06 -7.07
C LEU A 186 12.71 -16.80 -8.13
N THR A 187 13.20 -16.07 -9.14
CA THR A 187 14.13 -16.61 -10.13
C THR A 187 15.43 -17.07 -9.47
N ASP A 188 15.96 -16.27 -8.55
CA ASP A 188 17.15 -16.60 -7.77
C ASP A 188 16.98 -17.91 -6.97
N ARG A 189 15.83 -18.09 -6.30
CA ARG A 189 15.51 -19.34 -5.62
C ARG A 189 15.33 -20.53 -6.55
N LEU A 190 14.71 -20.33 -7.72
CA LEU A 190 14.57 -21.39 -8.71
C LEU A 190 15.92 -21.83 -9.27
N VAL A 191 16.80 -20.87 -9.60
CA VAL A 191 18.16 -21.15 -10.06
C VAL A 191 18.95 -21.86 -8.97
N SER A 192 18.88 -21.37 -7.73
CA SER A 192 19.54 -22.02 -6.59
C SER A 192 19.07 -23.46 -6.39
N GLY A 193 17.77 -23.73 -6.55
CA GLY A 193 17.22 -25.08 -6.46
C GLY A 193 17.75 -26.03 -7.54
N VAL A 194 17.95 -25.54 -8.76
CA VAL A 194 18.53 -26.33 -9.86
C VAL A 194 20.03 -26.56 -9.67
N VAL A 195 20.77 -25.51 -9.30
CA VAL A 195 22.24 -25.58 -9.15
C VAL A 195 22.63 -26.49 -7.98
N VAL A 196 21.89 -26.45 -6.87
CA VAL A 196 22.14 -27.30 -5.70
C VAL A 196 21.84 -28.78 -5.99
N ALA A 197 20.93 -29.08 -6.92
CA ALA A 197 20.70 -30.45 -7.37
C ALA A 197 21.90 -31.03 -8.16
N GLU A 198 22.77 -30.18 -8.72
CA GLU A 198 23.92 -30.59 -9.53
C GLU A 198 25.30 -30.43 -8.87
N HIS A 199 25.41 -29.72 -7.73
CA HIS A 199 26.71 -29.44 -7.09
C HIS A 199 26.70 -29.48 -5.56
N ASP A 200 27.79 -30.01 -4.99
CA ASP A 200 27.97 -30.18 -3.55
C ASP A 200 28.17 -28.84 -2.81
N ARG A 201 27.73 -28.83 -1.55
CA ARG A 201 27.24 -27.69 -0.74
C ARG A 201 28.25 -26.64 -0.29
N SER A 202 29.46 -26.59 -0.84
CA SER A 202 30.60 -25.86 -0.23
C SER A 202 30.88 -24.46 -0.76
N SER A 203 30.01 -23.87 -1.58
CA SER A 203 30.30 -22.59 -2.23
C SER A 203 29.73 -21.38 -1.48
N SER A 204 30.58 -20.38 -1.25
CA SER A 204 30.25 -19.02 -0.78
C SER A 204 29.15 -18.33 -1.61
N LEU A 205 28.84 -18.85 -2.79
CA LEU A 205 27.75 -18.40 -3.65
C LEU A 205 26.38 -18.69 -3.03
N ILE A 206 26.17 -19.84 -2.39
CA ILE A 206 24.85 -20.21 -1.83
C ILE A 206 24.47 -19.27 -0.67
N ASP A 207 25.43 -18.96 0.22
CA ASP A 207 25.22 -18.02 1.33
C ASP A 207 24.93 -16.59 0.85
N PHE A 208 25.58 -16.17 -0.24
CA PHE A 208 25.31 -14.89 -0.88
C PHE A 208 23.89 -14.85 -1.48
N LEU A 209 23.48 -15.90 -2.19
CA LEU A 209 22.15 -16.00 -2.79
C LEU A 209 21.06 -16.02 -1.70
N ASP A 210 21.26 -16.76 -0.61
CA ASP A 210 20.29 -16.77 0.50
C ASP A 210 20.14 -15.38 1.15
N THR A 211 21.26 -14.70 1.41
CA THR A 211 21.27 -13.33 1.94
C THR A 211 20.58 -12.35 0.97
N PHE A 212 20.90 -12.44 -0.32
CA PHE A 212 20.31 -11.61 -1.36
C PHE A 212 18.80 -11.84 -1.47
N SER A 213 18.36 -13.10 -1.43
CA SER A 213 16.95 -13.48 -1.49
C SER A 213 16.18 -12.89 -0.32
N GLY A 214 16.73 -12.95 0.91
CA GLY A 214 16.09 -12.36 2.09
C GLY A 214 15.98 -10.83 2.01
N VAL A 215 17.01 -10.15 1.51
CA VAL A 215 16.98 -8.69 1.30
C VAL A 215 15.99 -8.31 0.20
N ALA A 216 15.95 -9.07 -0.89
CA ALA A 216 15.02 -8.85 -2.00
C ALA A 216 13.56 -9.07 -1.57
N GLU A 217 13.28 -10.12 -0.79
CA GLU A 217 11.96 -10.40 -0.23
C GLU A 217 11.45 -9.25 0.65
N THR A 218 12.29 -8.84 1.62
CA THR A 218 11.95 -7.76 2.55
C THR A 218 11.72 -6.44 1.82
N THR A 219 12.61 -6.12 0.87
CA THR A 219 12.49 -4.93 0.03
C THR A 219 11.22 -4.96 -0.81
N ALA A 220 10.89 -6.11 -1.42
CA ALA A 220 9.67 -6.27 -2.22
C ALA A 220 8.41 -6.02 -1.38
N VAL A 221 8.31 -6.64 -0.21
CA VAL A 221 7.14 -6.49 0.68
C VAL A 221 6.99 -5.05 1.17
N VAL A 222 8.08 -4.39 1.55
CA VAL A 222 8.05 -2.98 1.99
C VAL A 222 7.66 -2.05 0.84
N LEU A 223 8.24 -2.22 -0.35
CA LEU A 223 7.90 -1.40 -1.53
C LEU A 223 6.45 -1.57 -1.95
N ILE A 224 5.96 -2.81 -2.04
CA ILE A 224 4.56 -3.10 -2.33
C ILE A 224 3.68 -2.49 -1.24
N GLY A 225 4.07 -2.63 0.02
CA GLY A 225 3.31 -2.12 1.15
C GLY A 225 3.13 -0.62 1.14
N ILE A 226 4.23 0.13 0.96
CA ILE A 226 4.22 1.58 0.83
C ILE A 226 3.40 1.97 -0.41
N GLY A 227 3.63 1.32 -1.56
CA GLY A 227 2.94 1.63 -2.81
C GLY A 227 1.42 1.47 -2.73
N VAL A 228 0.96 0.52 -1.91
CA VAL A 228 -0.45 0.24 -1.66
C VAL A 228 -1.09 1.24 -0.68
N VAL A 229 -0.34 1.76 0.29
CA VAL A 229 -0.80 2.77 1.27
C VAL A 229 -0.80 4.19 0.69
N LEU A 230 0.19 4.52 -0.13
CA LEU A 230 0.45 5.88 -0.60
C LEU A 230 -0.74 6.55 -1.33
N PRO A 231 -1.51 5.88 -2.21
CA PRO A 231 -2.71 6.45 -2.80
C PRO A 231 -3.76 6.88 -1.78
N ARG A 232 -3.86 6.18 -0.64
CA ARG A 232 -4.83 6.51 0.42
C ARG A 232 -4.44 7.75 1.21
N LEU A 233 -3.15 8.02 1.32
CA LEU A 233 -2.65 9.20 2.01
C LEU A 233 -2.81 10.49 1.19
N GLY A 234 -3.00 10.39 -0.13
CA GLY A 234 -3.12 11.56 -1.00
C GLY A 234 -4.29 12.51 -0.67
N GLY A 235 -5.43 11.98 -0.23
CA GLY A 235 -6.58 12.79 0.20
C GLY A 235 -6.33 13.52 1.54
N PRO A 236 -6.03 12.78 2.62
CA PRO A 236 -5.71 13.35 3.93
C PRO A 236 -4.54 14.33 3.89
N ILE A 237 -3.48 14.06 3.14
CA ILE A 237 -2.33 14.97 3.00
C ILE A 237 -2.74 16.28 2.32
N LYS A 238 -3.58 16.22 1.28
CA LYS A 238 -4.09 17.44 0.64
C LYS A 238 -4.96 18.25 1.60
N LEU A 239 -5.81 17.60 2.37
CA LEU A 239 -6.63 18.25 3.40
C LEU A 239 -5.75 18.86 4.50
N LEU A 240 -4.77 18.12 5.01
CA LEU A 240 -3.83 18.59 6.02
C LEU A 240 -3.00 19.77 5.52
N ARG A 241 -2.46 19.70 4.29
CA ARG A 241 -1.72 20.79 3.68
C ARG A 241 -2.59 22.03 3.51
N ARG A 242 -3.85 21.85 3.09
CA ARG A 242 -4.84 22.93 3.00
C ARG A 242 -5.13 23.53 4.37
N ASP A 243 -5.31 22.71 5.40
CA ASP A 243 -5.55 23.17 6.76
C ASP A 243 -4.34 23.92 7.32
N LEU A 244 -3.12 23.45 7.08
CA LEU A 244 -1.88 24.13 7.46
C LEU A 244 -1.71 25.46 6.72
N GLN A 245 -1.99 25.49 5.42
CA GLN A 245 -1.95 26.71 4.63
C GLN A 245 -3.00 27.72 5.11
N ALA A 246 -4.23 27.27 5.40
CA ALA A 246 -5.28 28.11 5.96
C ALA A 246 -4.91 28.65 7.35
N ARG A 247 -4.26 27.83 8.19
CA ARG A 247 -3.73 28.26 9.51
C ARG A 247 -2.62 29.30 9.38
N ARG A 248 -1.70 29.14 8.43
CA ARG A 248 -0.65 30.12 8.15
C ARG A 248 -1.24 31.45 7.68
N LEU A 249 -2.19 31.41 6.74
CA LEU A 249 -2.88 32.61 6.26
C LEU A 249 -3.71 33.29 7.36
N LEU A 250 -4.28 32.51 8.29
CA LEU A 250 -4.96 33.05 9.48
C LEU A 250 -4.02 33.84 10.40
N LEU A 251 -2.78 33.37 10.56
CA LEU A 251 -1.76 34.10 11.33
C LEU A 251 -1.35 35.40 10.62
N GLU A 252 -1.15 35.34 9.29
CA GLU A 252 -0.76 36.50 8.50
C GLU A 252 -1.86 37.58 8.46
N ILE A 253 -3.14 37.19 8.29
CA ILE A 253 -4.25 38.15 8.27
C ILE A 253 -4.57 38.73 9.66
N HIS A 254 -4.11 38.10 10.75
CA HIS A 254 -4.48 38.53 12.10
C HIS A 254 -4.04 39.96 12.41
N ALA A 255 -2.83 40.35 12.01
CA ALA A 255 -2.31 41.70 12.22
C ALA A 255 -3.15 42.74 11.44
N THR A 256 -3.46 42.46 10.18
CA THR A 256 -4.33 43.30 9.34
C THR A 256 -5.74 43.40 9.91
N TRP A 257 -6.33 42.29 10.34
CA TRP A 257 -7.65 42.25 10.96
C TRP A 257 -7.67 43.08 12.24
N ARG A 258 -6.66 42.97 13.11
CA ARG A 258 -6.57 43.75 14.35
C ARG A 258 -6.45 45.25 14.05
N GLN A 259 -5.76 45.63 12.98
CA GLN A 259 -5.66 47.03 12.55
C GLN A 259 -6.97 47.55 11.96
N ALA A 260 -7.66 46.76 11.14
CA ALA A 260 -8.92 47.13 10.49
C ALA A 260 -10.11 47.20 11.46
N THR A 261 -10.13 46.34 12.49
CA THR A 261 -11.22 46.26 13.48
C THR A 261 -11.04 47.18 14.69
N LYS A 262 -9.90 47.89 14.79
CA LYS A 262 -9.66 48.87 15.87
C LYS A 262 -10.74 49.96 15.87
N GLY A 263 -11.55 49.97 16.92
CA GLY A 263 -12.62 50.95 17.13
C GLY A 263 -13.95 50.62 16.42
N THR A 264 -14.12 49.44 15.81
CA THR A 264 -15.38 49.04 15.15
C THR A 264 -15.93 47.77 15.83
N HIS A 265 -16.62 47.93 16.95
CA HIS A 265 -17.13 46.80 17.73
C HIS A 265 -18.46 46.23 17.19
N ASP A 266 -19.25 47.02 16.46
CA ASP A 266 -20.57 46.60 15.95
C ASP A 266 -20.53 45.63 14.75
N VAL A 267 -19.37 45.48 14.10
CA VAL A 267 -19.19 44.59 12.94
C VAL A 267 -18.57 43.24 13.35
N VAL A 268 -17.89 43.21 14.49
CA VAL A 268 -17.12 42.05 14.94
C VAL A 268 -17.99 41.18 15.83
N LEU A 269 -18.60 40.15 15.23
CA LEU A 269 -19.51 39.20 15.89
C LEU A 269 -18.94 38.52 17.16
N LYS A 270 -17.60 38.44 17.34
CA LYS A 270 -16.93 38.05 18.59
C LYS A 270 -15.52 38.68 18.69
N PRO A 271 -15.27 39.69 19.54
CA PRO A 271 -13.96 40.30 19.73
C PRO A 271 -13.05 39.42 20.62
N ARG A 272 -12.98 38.11 20.33
CA ARG A 272 -12.09 37.21 21.08
C ARG A 272 -10.70 37.27 20.43
N GLU A 273 -9.72 37.72 21.20
CA GLU A 273 -8.31 37.66 20.83
C GLU A 273 -7.92 36.22 20.47
N ILE A 274 -7.03 36.05 19.50
CA ILE A 274 -6.55 34.72 19.12
C ILE A 274 -5.80 34.15 20.31
N SER A 275 -6.43 33.23 21.03
CA SER A 275 -5.70 32.35 21.93
C SER A 275 -4.89 31.37 21.07
N LEU A 276 -3.66 31.02 21.50
CA LEU A 276 -2.87 29.97 20.83
C LEU A 276 -3.64 28.63 20.76
N LEU A 277 -4.63 28.41 21.65
CA LEU A 277 -5.54 27.27 21.62
C LEU A 277 -6.56 27.33 20.45
N ASP A 278 -6.84 28.51 19.90
CA ASP A 278 -7.70 28.67 18.72
C ASP A 278 -6.99 28.25 17.40
N PHE A 279 -5.65 28.15 17.39
CA PHE A 279 -4.86 27.57 16.29
C PHE A 279 -5.09 26.06 16.15
N LEU A 280 -5.42 25.39 17.26
CA LEU A 280 -5.69 23.95 17.33
C LEU A 280 -7.15 23.59 17.06
N ARG A 281 -8.06 24.58 17.00
CA ARG A 281 -9.50 24.32 16.83
C ARG A 281 -9.88 23.92 15.41
N VAL A 282 -10.91 23.09 15.34
CA VAL A 282 -11.48 22.48 14.13
C VAL A 282 -12.11 23.60 13.25
N GLN A 283 -11.81 23.59 11.94
CA GLN A 283 -12.30 24.49 10.86
C GLN A 283 -11.51 25.81 10.58
N PRO A 284 -10.20 25.75 10.24
CA PRO A 284 -9.39 26.93 9.91
C PRO A 284 -9.90 27.67 8.66
N VAL A 285 -10.41 26.93 7.68
CA VAL A 285 -10.95 27.46 6.43
C VAL A 285 -12.15 28.40 6.63
N ARG A 286 -13.13 28.00 7.46
CA ARG A 286 -14.32 28.84 7.73
C ARG A 286 -13.97 30.09 8.51
N ARG A 287 -13.00 30.00 9.43
CA ARG A 287 -12.49 31.15 10.17
C ARG A 287 -11.75 32.13 9.28
N LEU A 288 -10.94 31.63 8.34
CA LEU A 288 -10.24 32.48 7.37
C LEU A 288 -11.22 33.25 6.51
N HIS A 289 -12.24 32.57 5.96
CA HIS A 289 -13.31 33.20 5.19
C HIS A 289 -14.05 34.28 5.99
N ARG A 290 -14.42 33.97 7.23
CA ARG A 290 -15.08 34.93 8.11
C ARG A 290 -14.23 36.17 8.39
N ARG A 291 -12.93 36.01 8.66
CA ARG A 291 -12.04 37.16 8.94
C ARG A 291 -11.83 38.05 7.72
N VAL A 292 -11.83 37.49 6.52
CA VAL A 292 -11.78 38.27 5.28
C VAL A 292 -13.04 39.13 5.12
N ILE A 293 -14.22 38.55 5.34
CA ILE A 293 -15.49 39.29 5.32
C ILE A 293 -15.48 40.42 6.35
N GLU A 294 -15.09 40.13 7.60
CA GLU A 294 -15.04 41.15 8.66
C GLU A 294 -14.07 42.31 8.30
N VAL A 295 -12.96 42.04 7.61
CA VAL A 295 -12.03 43.07 7.12
C VAL A 295 -12.68 43.91 6.01
N ARG A 296 -13.37 43.28 5.05
CA ARG A 296 -14.08 43.96 3.95
C ARG A 296 -15.26 44.81 4.46
N ASP A 297 -16.02 44.29 5.42
CA ASP A 297 -17.13 45.03 6.03
C ASP A 297 -16.62 46.27 6.80
N CYS A 298 -15.46 46.16 7.45
CA CYS A 298 -14.81 47.31 8.11
C CYS A 298 -14.30 48.34 7.09
N GLU A 299 -13.75 47.89 5.96
CA GLU A 299 -13.33 48.76 4.85
C GLU A 299 -14.52 49.51 4.26
N PHE A 300 -15.63 48.82 3.98
CA PHE A 300 -16.85 49.43 3.44
C PHE A 300 -17.47 50.46 4.39
N LYS A 301 -17.48 50.19 5.70
CA LYS A 301 -17.99 51.14 6.71
C LYS A 301 -17.04 52.32 6.98
N ARG A 302 -15.76 52.25 6.60
CA ARG A 302 -14.75 53.30 6.86
C ARG A 302 -13.95 53.63 5.60
N PRO A 303 -14.58 54.26 4.60
CA PRO A 303 -13.89 54.63 3.36
C PRO A 303 -12.69 55.57 3.60
N GLU A 304 -12.70 56.33 4.70
CA GLU A 304 -11.65 57.29 5.05
C GLU A 304 -10.36 56.65 5.61
N ARG A 305 -10.39 55.34 5.93
CA ARG A 305 -9.21 54.59 6.38
C ARG A 305 -9.02 53.35 5.50
N PRO A 306 -8.61 53.54 4.23
CA PRO A 306 -8.39 52.42 3.33
C PRO A 306 -7.28 51.52 3.87
N LEU A 307 -7.39 50.22 3.57
CA LEU A 307 -6.36 49.25 3.90
C LEU A 307 -5.06 49.60 3.16
N GLY A 308 -3.93 49.51 3.85
CA GLY A 308 -2.63 49.67 3.20
C GLY A 308 -2.42 48.65 2.06
N PRO A 309 -1.61 48.98 1.04
CA PRO A 309 -1.47 48.16 -0.17
C PRO A 309 -1.02 46.72 0.11
N LYS A 310 -0.19 46.50 1.15
CA LYS A 310 0.23 45.16 1.60
C LYS A 310 -0.92 44.33 2.16
N SER A 311 -1.82 44.96 2.90
CA SER A 311 -3.01 44.32 3.48
C SER A 311 -4.05 43.98 2.42
N LEU A 312 -4.21 44.86 1.43
CA LEU A 312 -5.10 44.66 0.29
C LEU A 312 -4.63 43.50 -0.60
N ALA A 313 -3.32 43.43 -0.88
CA ALA A 313 -2.71 42.31 -1.58
C ALA A 313 -2.84 40.98 -0.81
N LEU A 314 -2.69 41.01 0.52
CA LEU A 314 -2.88 39.83 1.37
C LEU A 314 -4.33 39.33 1.34
N VAL A 315 -5.31 40.23 1.45
CA VAL A 315 -6.74 39.91 1.35
C VAL A 315 -7.07 39.33 -0.02
N GLY A 316 -6.62 39.97 -1.11
CA GLY A 316 -6.83 39.46 -2.47
C GLY A 316 -6.21 38.07 -2.69
N ARG A 317 -5.02 37.80 -2.12
CA ARG A 317 -4.38 36.48 -2.17
C ARG A 317 -5.19 35.42 -1.41
N ILE A 318 -5.80 35.80 -0.28
CA ILE A 318 -6.65 34.90 0.51
C ILE A 318 -7.99 34.65 -0.20
N GLU A 319 -8.61 35.69 -0.77
CA GLU A 319 -9.82 35.59 -1.58
C GLU A 319 -9.58 34.66 -2.79
N ALA A 320 -8.50 34.83 -3.53
CA ALA A 320 -8.11 33.93 -4.63
C ALA A 320 -7.93 32.48 -4.16
N ALA A 321 -7.32 32.26 -2.99
CA ALA A 321 -7.16 30.93 -2.40
C ALA A 321 -8.48 30.32 -1.88
N LEU A 322 -9.49 31.14 -1.59
CA LEU A 322 -10.83 30.71 -1.19
C LEU A 322 -11.75 30.47 -2.39
N ILE A 323 -11.60 31.24 -3.48
CA ILE A 323 -12.40 31.20 -4.71
C ILE A 323 -11.91 30.14 -5.70
N GLY A 324 -10.61 29.86 -5.76
CA GLY A 324 -10.02 28.76 -6.56
C GLY A 324 -10.37 27.35 -6.06
N ARG A 325 -11.56 27.20 -5.46
CA ARG A 325 -12.16 25.98 -4.94
C ARG A 325 -12.99 25.26 -5.97
#